data_AF-A0A834FBD0-F1
#
_entry.id   AF-A0A834FBD0-F1
#
_cell.length_a   1.000
_cell.length_b   1.000
_cell.length_c   1.000
_cell.angle_alpha   90.00
_cell.angle_beta   90.00
_cell.angle_gamma   90.00
#
_symmetry.space_group_name_H-M   'P 1'
#
loop_
_entity.id
_entity.type
_entity.pdbx_description
1 polymer ?
#
loop_
_entity_poly.entity_id
_entity_poly.type
_entity_poly.pdbx_seq_one_letter_code
_entity_poly.pdbx_strand_id
1 'polypeptide(L)'
;MVVLQGFCPKLCFCERIRDSLHLCKHPDNFWNFQGKIQNTDIISILPLDLLSLQFSFSSIYRLNRFIRIDSFFEFSDRLESIMAKAYIWRVARTTGYLLYVLHLNACVFYVASVSQGLATTSWVYDGNGTAYLRCYYFAVRSLINIGGLPEPVTVFEITFQMANFFIGVFVFSSLIGQMRDVIGAATASQTYFRASMDGCVAYMNTYTIPKLVQNRGMLDESELLDKMPLVMRTAITVDISLATFQKIALFQVKLF
;
A
#
# COMPACT_ATOMS: atom_id res chain seq x y z
N MET A 1 -23.35 -9.81 -15.93
CA MET A 1 -22.92 -9.49 -17.31
C MET A 1 -21.48 -8.98 -17.22
N VAL A 2 -20.53 -9.90 -17.03
CA VAL A 2 -19.51 -10.31 -18.04
C VAL A 2 -18.61 -9.12 -18.41
N VAL A 3 -17.48 -8.92 -17.73
CA VAL A 3 -16.15 -9.44 -18.15
C VAL A 3 -15.90 -9.20 -19.63
N LEU A 4 -15.44 -8.00 -20.02
CA LEU A 4 -14.53 -7.69 -21.14
C LEU A 4 -14.56 -6.19 -21.48
N GLN A 5 -13.71 -5.42 -20.83
CA GLN A 5 -13.05 -4.21 -21.34
C GLN A 5 -11.80 -4.08 -20.47
N GLY A 6 -10.68 -4.72 -20.79
CA GLY A 6 -9.99 -4.58 -22.07
C GLY A 6 -9.27 -3.23 -22.07
N PHE A 7 -8.08 -3.21 -21.48
CA PHE A 7 -6.97 -2.27 -21.74
C PHE A 7 -7.35 -1.07 -22.63
N CYS A 8 -7.58 0.11 -22.03
CA CYS A 8 -7.69 1.34 -22.82
C CYS A 8 -6.87 2.48 -22.20
N PRO A 9 -5.66 2.79 -22.72
CA PRO A 9 -4.92 4.01 -22.37
C PRO A 9 -5.70 5.32 -22.70
N LYS A 10 -6.85 5.26 -23.38
CA LYS A 10 -7.69 6.43 -23.69
C LYS A 10 -8.40 7.03 -22.47
N LEU A 11 -8.69 6.25 -21.42
CA LEU A 11 -9.31 6.79 -20.19
C LEU A 11 -8.31 7.63 -19.38
N CYS A 12 -7.03 7.22 -19.36
CA CYS A 12 -5.94 7.98 -18.71
C CYS A 12 -5.70 9.34 -19.40
N PHE A 13 -5.80 9.37 -20.73
CA PHE A 13 -5.76 10.62 -21.50
C PHE A 13 -6.96 11.53 -21.17
N CYS A 14 -8.15 10.98 -20.99
CA CYS A 14 -9.38 11.74 -20.73
C CYS A 14 -9.42 12.38 -19.32
N GLU A 15 -8.92 11.69 -18.28
CA GLU A 15 -8.75 12.28 -16.94
C GLU A 15 -7.64 13.32 -16.89
N ARG A 16 -6.50 13.08 -17.56
CA ARG A 16 -5.41 14.07 -17.65
C ARG A 16 -5.84 15.34 -18.40
N ILE A 17 -6.73 15.22 -19.38
CA ILE A 17 -7.39 16.36 -20.02
C ILE A 17 -8.33 17.07 -19.04
N ARG A 18 -9.10 16.35 -18.23
CA ARG A 18 -10.02 16.94 -17.23
C ARG A 18 -9.27 17.73 -16.17
N ASP A 19 -8.17 17.21 -15.64
CA ASP A 19 -7.32 17.91 -14.66
C ASP A 19 -6.63 19.12 -15.29
N SER A 20 -6.17 19.00 -16.53
CA SER A 20 -5.65 20.14 -17.31
C SER A 20 -6.73 21.22 -17.54
N LEU A 21 -7.98 20.83 -17.77
CA LEU A 21 -9.12 21.76 -17.94
C LEU A 21 -9.45 22.50 -16.63
N HIS A 22 -9.36 21.81 -15.49
CA HIS A 22 -9.60 22.38 -14.16
C HIS A 22 -8.45 23.30 -13.72
N LEU A 23 -7.20 22.94 -14.05
CA LEU A 23 -6.02 23.79 -13.86
C LEU A 23 -6.00 25.00 -14.80
N CYS A 24 -6.66 24.92 -15.97
CA CYS A 24 -6.83 26.06 -16.89
C CYS A 24 -7.68 27.20 -16.29
N LYS A 25 -8.48 26.93 -15.24
CA LYS A 25 -9.17 27.98 -14.46
C LYS A 25 -8.23 28.79 -13.55
N HIS A 26 -7.03 28.28 -13.24
CA HIS A 26 -6.04 28.90 -12.37
C HIS A 26 -4.65 28.89 -13.06
N PRO A 27 -4.36 29.91 -13.90
CA PRO A 27 -3.20 29.90 -14.79
C PRO A 27 -1.85 29.81 -14.06
N ASP A 28 -1.77 30.34 -12.84
CA ASP A 28 -0.63 30.31 -11.93
C ASP A 28 -0.22 28.89 -11.47
N ASN A 29 -1.18 27.97 -11.32
CA ASN A 29 -0.91 26.58 -10.95
C ASN A 29 -0.63 25.68 -12.17
N PHE A 30 -1.13 26.09 -13.34
CA PHE A 30 -0.94 25.38 -14.60
C PHE A 30 0.53 25.36 -15.06
N TRP A 31 1.20 26.53 -15.05
CA TRP A 31 2.61 26.63 -15.47
C TRP A 31 3.57 25.88 -14.53
N ASN A 32 3.30 25.90 -13.21
CA ASN A 32 4.09 25.15 -12.23
C ASN A 32 3.92 23.63 -12.36
N PHE A 33 2.69 23.16 -12.61
CA PHE A 33 2.41 21.75 -12.84
C PHE A 33 3.06 21.23 -14.13
N GLN A 34 2.93 22.00 -15.23
CA GLN A 34 3.50 21.63 -16.51
C GLN A 34 5.03 21.69 -16.51
N GLY A 35 5.63 22.68 -15.84
CA GLY A 35 7.09 22.77 -15.67
C GLY A 35 7.65 21.62 -14.83
N LYS A 36 6.94 21.15 -13.80
CA LYS A 36 7.39 20.04 -12.95
C LYS A 36 7.42 18.70 -13.71
N ILE A 37 6.42 18.45 -14.55
CA ILE A 37 6.34 17.23 -15.39
C ILE A 37 7.40 17.26 -16.49
N GLN A 38 7.56 18.39 -17.18
CA GLN A 38 8.59 18.54 -18.22
C GLN A 38 9.99 18.35 -17.64
N ASN A 39 10.28 18.89 -16.46
CA ASN A 39 11.59 18.74 -15.83
C ASN A 39 11.90 17.27 -15.46
N THR A 40 10.92 16.52 -14.92
CA THR A 40 11.12 15.09 -14.61
C THR A 40 11.30 14.23 -15.86
N ASP A 41 10.59 14.54 -16.95
CA ASP A 41 10.73 13.84 -18.22
C ASP A 41 12.07 14.16 -18.90
N ILE A 42 12.52 15.43 -18.87
CA ILE A 42 13.79 15.88 -19.45
C ILE A 42 15.00 15.28 -18.71
N ILE A 43 14.97 15.22 -17.38
CA ILE A 43 16.06 14.60 -16.59
C ILE A 43 16.15 13.09 -16.87
N SER A 44 15.01 12.42 -17.09
CA SER A 44 14.98 10.99 -17.45
C SER A 44 15.54 10.67 -18.84
N ILE A 45 15.54 11.66 -19.75
CA ILE A 45 16.03 11.55 -21.14
C ILE A 45 17.50 11.98 -21.27
N LEU A 46 18.04 12.67 -20.27
CA LEU A 46 19.43 13.14 -20.27
C LEU A 46 20.39 11.94 -20.38
N PRO A 47 21.24 11.88 -21.42
CA PRO A 47 22.05 10.71 -21.75
C PRO A 47 23.28 10.64 -20.82
N LEU A 48 23.03 10.32 -19.55
CA LEU A 48 24.06 10.00 -18.55
C LEU A 48 24.85 8.73 -18.91
N ASP A 49 24.37 7.96 -19.89
CA ASP A 49 25.11 6.83 -20.48
C ASP A 49 26.37 7.30 -21.25
N LEU A 50 26.38 8.51 -21.82
CA LEU A 50 27.54 9.05 -22.56
C LEU A 50 28.70 9.45 -21.63
N LEU A 51 28.40 9.85 -20.38
CA LEU A 51 29.43 10.08 -19.34
C LEU A 51 30.03 8.77 -18.79
N SER A 52 29.29 7.66 -18.89
CA SER A 52 29.74 6.35 -18.42
C SER A 52 30.86 5.73 -19.28
N LEU A 53 31.07 6.26 -20.50
CA LEU A 53 32.19 5.90 -21.37
C LEU A 53 33.54 6.48 -20.88
N GLN A 54 33.52 7.53 -20.06
CA GLN A 54 34.73 8.24 -19.61
C GLN A 54 35.13 7.93 -18.16
N PHE A 55 34.16 7.57 -17.30
CA PHE A 55 34.39 7.12 -15.94
C PHE A 55 33.97 5.64 -15.80
N SER A 56 34.92 4.75 -15.46
CA SER A 56 34.74 3.29 -15.29
C SER A 56 33.81 2.87 -14.12
N PHE A 57 32.80 3.68 -13.77
CA PHE A 57 31.79 3.40 -12.74
C PHE A 57 30.42 3.09 -13.37
N SER A 58 30.36 2.06 -14.23
CA SER A 58 29.23 1.77 -15.14
C SER A 58 27.89 1.35 -14.50
N SER A 59 27.78 1.28 -13.17
CA SER A 59 26.54 0.85 -12.48
C SER A 59 25.75 2.02 -11.86
N ILE A 60 26.44 3.04 -11.35
CA ILE A 60 25.82 4.17 -10.63
C ILE A 60 25.13 5.14 -11.61
N TYR A 61 25.63 5.28 -12.84
CA TYR A 61 25.02 6.16 -13.85
C TYR A 61 23.67 5.66 -14.37
N ARG A 62 23.32 4.38 -14.15
CA ARG A 62 22.01 3.82 -14.51
C ARG A 62 20.90 4.15 -13.50
N LEU A 63 21.24 4.74 -12.35
CA LEU A 63 20.26 5.19 -11.36
C LEU A 63 19.32 6.29 -11.90
N ASN A 64 19.67 6.97 -12.99
CA ASN A 64 18.82 7.96 -13.66
C ASN A 64 17.43 7.39 -14.04
N ARG A 65 17.32 6.07 -14.22
CA ARG A 65 16.04 5.41 -14.53
C ARG A 65 15.08 5.31 -13.33
N PHE A 66 15.57 5.47 -12.09
CA PHE A 66 14.72 5.52 -10.89
C PHE A 66 13.88 6.79 -10.80
N ILE A 67 14.16 7.82 -11.61
CA ILE A 67 13.34 9.04 -11.71
C ILE A 67 11.93 8.75 -12.23
N ARG A 68 11.72 7.61 -12.91
CA ARG A 68 10.37 7.16 -13.33
C ARG A 68 9.57 6.42 -12.24
N ILE A 69 9.99 6.48 -10.98
CA ILE A 69 9.24 5.86 -9.87
C ILE A 69 7.85 6.51 -9.70
N ASP A 70 7.71 7.80 -10.00
CA ASP A 70 6.44 8.54 -9.88
C ASP A 70 5.34 7.96 -10.78
N SER A 71 5.70 7.55 -11.99
CA SER A 71 4.76 6.89 -12.91
C SER A 71 4.30 5.52 -12.39
N PHE A 72 5.15 4.82 -11.63
CA PHE A 72 4.77 3.55 -10.99
C PHE A 72 3.81 3.78 -9.81
N PHE A 73 4.03 4.84 -9.01
CA PHE A 73 3.09 5.21 -7.96
C PHE A 73 1.72 5.59 -8.55
N GLU A 74 1.67 6.39 -9.61
CA GLU A 74 0.41 6.76 -10.28
C GLU A 74 -0.33 5.53 -10.81
N PHE A 75 0.38 4.59 -11.44
CA PHE A 75 -0.22 3.32 -11.87
C PHE A 75 -0.74 2.48 -10.69
N SER A 76 0.02 2.43 -9.60
CA SER A 76 -0.35 1.69 -8.40
C SER A 76 -1.61 2.23 -7.74
N ASP A 77 -1.77 3.56 -7.68
CA ASP A 77 -2.96 4.20 -7.11
C ASP A 77 -4.19 3.98 -7.99
N ARG A 78 -4.00 3.98 -9.31
CA ARG A 78 -5.08 3.61 -10.25
C ARG A 78 -5.49 2.15 -10.07
N LEU A 79 -4.55 1.23 -9.91
CA LEU A 79 -4.85 -0.18 -9.63
C LEU A 79 -5.60 -0.35 -8.31
N GLU A 80 -5.31 0.45 -7.29
CA GLU A 80 -6.06 0.46 -6.03
C GLU A 80 -7.54 0.78 -6.25
N SER A 81 -7.83 1.78 -7.09
CA SER A 81 -9.20 2.23 -7.36
C SER A 81 -10.05 1.21 -8.15
N ILE A 82 -9.39 0.35 -8.94
CA ILE A 82 -10.06 -0.64 -9.80
C ILE A 82 -10.31 -1.96 -9.05
N MET A 83 -9.47 -2.27 -8.05
CA MET A 83 -9.56 -3.52 -7.31
C MET A 83 -10.78 -3.52 -6.37
N ALA A 84 -11.70 -4.47 -6.58
CA ALA A 84 -12.88 -4.67 -5.73
C ALA A 84 -12.56 -4.90 -4.23
N LYS A 85 -11.31 -5.28 -3.92
CA LYS A 85 -10.80 -5.48 -2.56
C LYS A 85 -9.55 -4.62 -2.33
N ALA A 86 -9.76 -3.34 -2.03
CA ALA A 86 -8.68 -2.37 -1.81
C ALA A 86 -7.65 -2.83 -0.75
N TYR A 87 -8.07 -3.55 0.30
CA TYR A 87 -7.15 -4.03 1.33
C TYR A 87 -6.12 -5.05 0.81
N ILE A 88 -6.47 -5.89 -0.18
CA ILE A 88 -5.54 -6.87 -0.78
C ILE A 88 -4.44 -6.13 -1.54
N TRP A 89 -4.81 -5.09 -2.30
CA TRP A 89 -3.84 -4.28 -3.03
C TRP A 89 -2.86 -3.58 -2.09
N ARG A 90 -3.37 -3.03 -0.98
CA ARG A 90 -2.53 -2.36 0.03
C ARG A 90 -1.45 -3.29 0.57
N VAL A 91 -1.82 -4.52 0.95
CA VAL A 91 -0.87 -5.53 1.44
C VAL A 91 0.15 -5.93 0.36
N ALA A 92 -0.31 -6.14 -0.88
CA ALA A 92 0.56 -6.49 -1.99
C ALA A 92 1.58 -5.38 -2.30
N ARG A 93 1.15 -4.12 -2.33
CA ARG A 93 2.00 -2.94 -2.55
C ARG A 93 3.09 -2.83 -1.49
N THR A 94 2.73 -2.89 -0.20
CA THR A 94 3.70 -2.82 0.90
C THR A 94 4.68 -4.00 0.90
N THR A 95 4.23 -5.19 0.50
CA THR A 95 5.10 -6.37 0.35
C THR A 95 6.08 -6.19 -0.81
N GLY A 96 5.60 -5.65 -1.93
CA GLY A 96 6.45 -5.31 -3.08
C GLY A 96 7.53 -4.30 -2.74
N TYR A 97 7.19 -3.24 -1.98
CA TYR A 97 8.18 -2.26 -1.51
C TYR A 97 9.25 -2.88 -0.60
N LEU A 98 8.87 -3.77 0.31
CA LEU A 98 9.82 -4.49 1.15
C LEU A 98 10.79 -5.32 0.31
N LEU A 99 10.29 -6.13 -0.62
CA LEU A 99 11.12 -6.96 -1.51
C LEU A 99 12.06 -6.12 -2.38
N TYR A 100 11.58 -4.97 -2.84
CA TYR A 100 12.39 -4.06 -3.64
C TYR A 100 13.52 -3.40 -2.84
N VAL A 101 13.26 -2.92 -1.62
CA VAL A 101 14.31 -2.39 -0.74
C VAL A 101 15.32 -3.47 -0.36
N LEU A 102 14.87 -4.71 -0.13
CA LEU A 102 15.76 -5.85 0.11
C LEU A 102 16.70 -6.12 -1.08
N HIS A 103 16.17 -6.07 -2.30
CA HIS A 103 16.98 -6.22 -3.51
C HIS A 103 18.04 -5.10 -3.62
N LEU A 104 17.64 -3.84 -3.44
CA LEU A 104 18.58 -2.72 -3.47
C LEU A 104 19.67 -2.87 -2.40
N ASN A 105 19.29 -3.28 -1.18
CA ASN A 105 20.24 -3.52 -0.10
C ASN A 105 21.25 -4.62 -0.45
N ALA A 106 20.80 -5.72 -1.04
CA ALA A 106 21.66 -6.80 -1.53
C ALA A 106 22.64 -6.32 -2.61
N CYS A 107 22.17 -5.51 -3.56
CA CYS A 107 23.02 -4.93 -4.60
C CYS A 107 24.08 -3.99 -4.03
N VAL A 108 23.71 -3.13 -3.08
CA VAL A 108 24.66 -2.21 -2.42
C VAL A 108 25.70 -3.00 -1.62
N PHE A 109 25.30 -4.04 -0.90
CA PHE A 109 26.21 -4.92 -0.17
C PHE A 109 27.19 -5.66 -1.11
N TYR A 110 26.72 -6.12 -2.27
CA TYR A 110 27.59 -6.72 -3.28
C TYR A 110 28.60 -5.71 -3.85
N VAL A 111 28.17 -4.48 -4.15
CA VAL A 111 29.08 -3.42 -4.62
C VAL A 111 30.11 -3.07 -3.55
N ALA A 112 29.70 -2.96 -2.28
CA ALA A 112 30.62 -2.75 -1.16
C ALA A 112 31.63 -3.89 -1.05
N SER A 113 31.18 -5.14 -1.15
CA SER A 113 32.01 -6.35 -1.17
C SER A 113 33.05 -6.33 -2.31
N VAL A 114 32.65 -5.97 -3.52
CA VAL A 114 33.57 -5.88 -4.68
C VAL A 114 34.57 -4.74 -4.51
N SER A 115 34.15 -3.60 -3.95
CA SER A 115 35.03 -2.44 -3.75
C SER A 115 36.15 -2.67 -2.75
N GLN A 116 35.92 -3.56 -1.77
CA GLN A 116 36.89 -3.92 -0.74
C GLN A 116 37.77 -5.12 -1.15
N GLY A 117 37.29 -5.93 -2.11
CA GLY A 117 37.93 -7.14 -2.59
C GLY A 117 37.19 -8.38 -2.09
N LEU A 118 36.91 -9.32 -3.00
CA LEU A 118 36.18 -10.55 -2.66
C LEU A 118 37.03 -11.45 -1.73
N ALA A 119 36.37 -12.10 -0.77
CA ALA A 119 36.98 -13.03 0.20
C ALA A 119 38.14 -12.45 1.05
N THR A 120 38.22 -11.13 1.21
CA THR A 120 39.27 -10.49 2.04
C THR A 120 39.00 -10.56 3.54
N THR A 121 37.72 -10.48 3.94
CA THR A 121 37.27 -10.49 5.34
C THR A 121 36.11 -11.47 5.49
N SER A 122 35.83 -11.90 6.73
CA SER A 122 34.69 -12.78 7.05
C SER A 122 33.32 -12.13 6.79
N TRP A 123 33.28 -10.79 6.71
CA TRP A 123 32.07 -10.01 6.46
C TRP A 123 31.74 -9.92 4.96
N VAL A 124 32.76 -9.78 4.12
CA VAL A 124 32.61 -9.65 2.66
C VAL A 124 32.22 -10.99 2.02
N TYR A 125 31.53 -10.93 0.88
CA TYR A 125 31.21 -12.12 0.09
C TYR A 125 32.47 -12.92 -0.30
N ASP A 126 32.44 -14.22 0.02
CA ASP A 126 33.54 -15.19 -0.13
C ASP A 126 33.72 -15.72 -1.56
N GLY A 127 32.86 -15.33 -2.51
CA GLY A 127 32.92 -15.79 -3.90
C GLY A 127 32.38 -17.21 -4.11
N ASN A 128 31.85 -17.87 -3.07
CA ASN A 128 31.36 -19.24 -3.16
C ASN A 128 29.83 -19.29 -3.37
N GLY A 129 29.38 -20.09 -4.33
CA GLY A 129 27.96 -20.24 -4.68
C GLY A 129 27.37 -19.06 -5.47
N THR A 130 26.05 -18.87 -5.38
CA THR A 130 25.37 -17.78 -6.09
C THR A 130 25.50 -16.47 -5.33
N ALA A 131 26.26 -15.52 -5.90
CA ALA A 131 26.53 -14.21 -5.30
C ALA A 131 25.24 -13.47 -4.89
N TYR A 132 24.21 -13.52 -5.74
CA TYR A 132 22.93 -12.88 -5.47
C TYR A 132 22.25 -13.43 -4.22
N LEU A 133 22.16 -14.76 -4.08
CA LEU A 133 21.43 -15.39 -2.97
C LEU A 133 22.12 -15.13 -1.62
N ARG A 134 23.46 -15.17 -1.60
CA ARG A 134 24.27 -14.88 -0.41
C ARG A 134 24.14 -13.42 0.02
N CYS A 135 24.26 -12.48 -0.92
CA CYS A 135 24.08 -11.05 -0.65
C CYS A 135 22.63 -10.73 -0.24
N TYR A 136 21.65 -11.39 -0.85
CA TYR A 136 20.24 -11.24 -0.49
C TYR A 136 19.95 -11.76 0.91
N TYR A 137 20.52 -12.90 1.29
CA TYR A 137 20.40 -13.44 2.65
C TYR A 137 20.99 -12.47 3.70
N PHE A 138 22.16 -11.89 3.40
CA PHE A 138 22.76 -10.86 4.25
C PHE A 138 21.85 -9.62 4.37
N ALA A 139 21.34 -9.12 3.23
CA ALA A 139 20.46 -7.97 3.18
C ALA A 139 19.16 -8.17 3.97
N VAL A 140 18.53 -9.35 3.86
CA VAL A 140 17.33 -9.71 4.63
C VAL A 140 17.61 -9.67 6.12
N ARG A 141 18.70 -10.28 6.57
CA ARG A 141 19.04 -10.31 7.99
C ARG A 141 19.41 -8.94 8.54
N SER A 142 20.13 -8.14 7.76
CA SER A 142 20.46 -6.77 8.13
C SER A 142 19.22 -5.86 8.18
N LEU A 143 18.35 -5.91 7.17
CA LEU A 143 17.20 -5.00 7.06
C LEU A 143 16.10 -5.32 8.09
N ILE A 144 15.86 -6.61 8.35
CA ILE A 144 14.86 -7.08 9.33
C ILE A 144 15.46 -7.13 10.75
N ASN A 145 16.74 -6.78 10.92
CA ASN A 145 17.47 -6.84 12.19
C ASN A 145 17.47 -8.25 12.83
N ILE A 146 17.55 -9.30 12.00
CA ILE A 146 17.74 -10.67 12.45
C ILE A 146 19.24 -10.87 12.68
N GLY A 147 19.66 -10.99 13.94
CA GLY A 147 21.07 -11.12 14.33
C GLY A 147 21.79 -12.34 13.73
N GLY A 148 23.09 -12.46 14.03
CA GLY A 148 23.98 -13.54 13.56
C GLY A 148 24.60 -13.30 12.17
N LEU A 149 24.77 -12.02 11.80
CA LEU A 149 25.62 -11.62 10.68
C LEU A 149 27.10 -11.78 11.07
N PRO A 150 28.01 -12.01 10.10
CA PRO A 150 29.44 -12.01 10.37
C PRO A 150 29.87 -10.66 10.98
N GLU A 151 30.81 -10.71 11.92
CA GLU A 151 31.28 -9.50 12.61
C GLU A 151 32.12 -8.62 11.65
N PRO A 152 31.79 -7.31 11.53
CA PRO A 152 32.59 -6.39 10.73
C PRO A 152 33.93 -6.12 11.42
N VAL A 153 35.03 -6.15 10.65
CA VAL A 153 36.40 -6.02 11.17
C VAL A 153 36.96 -4.63 10.88
N THR A 154 36.60 -4.06 9.73
CA THR A 154 37.11 -2.76 9.27
C THR A 154 36.18 -1.61 9.64
N VAL A 155 36.74 -0.40 9.77
CA VAL A 155 35.95 0.82 10.09
C VAL A 155 34.86 1.08 9.03
N PHE A 156 35.16 0.77 7.76
CA PHE A 156 34.19 0.88 6.67
C PHE A 156 33.02 -0.10 6.85
N GLU A 157 33.30 -1.38 7.11
CA GLU A 157 32.26 -2.40 7.36
C GLU A 157 31.41 -2.04 8.57
N ILE A 158 32.01 -1.57 9.66
CA ILE A 158 31.29 -1.16 10.89
C ILE A 158 30.35 0.00 10.56
N THR A 159 30.85 1.05 9.90
CA THR A 159 30.04 2.23 9.57
C THR A 159 28.91 1.87 8.61
N PHE A 160 29.20 1.04 7.60
CA PHE A 160 28.22 0.55 6.64
C PHE A 160 27.14 -0.32 7.31
N GLN A 161 27.53 -1.23 8.21
CA GLN A 161 26.62 -2.09 8.95
C GLN A 161 25.70 -1.27 9.87
N MET A 162 26.25 -0.29 10.60
CA MET A 162 25.48 0.60 11.46
C MET A 162 24.48 1.42 10.65
N ALA A 163 24.90 2.03 9.54
CA ALA A 163 24.01 2.78 8.65
C ALA A 163 22.87 1.90 8.11
N ASN A 164 23.16 0.65 7.71
CA ASN A 164 22.16 -0.30 7.25
C ASN A 164 21.14 -0.67 8.34
N PHE A 165 21.59 -0.88 9.59
CA PHE A 165 20.68 -1.13 10.69
C PHE A 165 19.79 0.09 10.99
N PHE A 166 20.34 1.30 10.99
CA PHE A 166 19.54 2.52 11.17
C PHE A 166 18.45 2.67 10.10
N ILE A 167 18.81 2.50 8.83
CA ILE A 167 17.86 2.56 7.71
C ILE A 167 16.85 1.40 7.81
N GLY A 168 17.30 0.20 8.15
CA GLY A 168 16.46 -0.99 8.29
C GLY A 168 15.39 -0.84 9.37
N VAL A 169 15.76 -0.35 10.55
CA VAL A 169 14.79 -0.06 11.63
C VAL A 169 13.75 0.96 11.18
N PHE A 170 14.15 2.03 10.49
CA PHE A 170 13.22 3.05 10.00
C PHE A 170 12.23 2.49 8.96
N VAL A 171 12.73 1.77 7.96
CA VAL A 171 11.91 1.16 6.92
C VAL A 171 10.96 0.11 7.51
N PHE A 172 11.47 -0.78 8.35
CA PHE A 172 10.68 -1.84 8.96
C PHE A 172 9.61 -1.28 9.91
N SER A 173 9.94 -0.26 10.71
CA SER A 173 8.98 0.44 11.58
C SER A 173 7.85 1.08 10.77
N SER A 174 8.18 1.78 9.68
CA SER A 174 7.18 2.39 8.80
C SER A 174 6.26 1.35 8.15
N LEU A 175 6.82 0.23 7.70
CA LEU A 175 6.04 -0.87 7.11
C LEU A 175 5.06 -1.49 8.11
N ILE A 176 5.49 -1.72 9.36
CA ILE A 176 4.59 -2.21 10.41
C ILE A 176 3.45 -1.22 10.68
N GLY A 177 3.75 0.09 10.70
CA GLY A 177 2.73 1.13 10.86
C GLY A 177 1.66 1.06 9.77
N GLN A 178 2.09 1.05 8.50
CA GLN A 178 1.18 0.96 7.36
C GLN A 178 0.35 -0.33 7.38
N MET A 179 0.95 -1.47 7.73
CA MET A 179 0.22 -2.73 7.85
C MET A 179 -0.82 -2.72 8.98
N ARG A 180 -0.52 -2.07 10.11
CA ARG A 180 -1.46 -1.89 11.21
C ARG A 180 -2.67 -1.07 10.77
N ASP A 181 -2.46 0.00 10.02
CA ASP A 181 -3.56 0.85 9.53
C ASP A 181 -4.47 0.07 8.57
N VAL A 182 -3.88 -0.77 7.69
CA VAL A 182 -4.64 -1.65 6.79
C VAL A 182 -5.48 -2.67 7.56
N ILE A 183 -4.90 -3.31 8.58
CA ILE A 183 -5.60 -4.29 9.43
C ILE A 183 -6.71 -3.60 10.24
N GLY A 184 -6.43 -2.40 10.75
CA GLY A 184 -7.40 -1.58 11.49
C GLY A 184 -8.61 -1.24 10.62
N ALA A 185 -8.40 -0.78 9.39
CA ALA A 185 -9.46 -0.51 8.43
C ALA A 185 -10.25 -1.78 8.05
N ALA A 186 -9.57 -2.91 7.88
CA ALA A 186 -10.22 -4.19 7.54
C ALA A 186 -11.07 -4.75 8.70
N THR A 187 -10.68 -4.49 9.94
CA THR A 187 -11.35 -5.03 11.14
C THR A 187 -12.32 -4.03 11.76
N ALA A 188 -12.35 -2.77 11.30
CA ALA A 188 -13.12 -1.69 11.92
C ALA A 188 -14.61 -2.04 12.12
N SER A 189 -15.28 -2.63 11.12
CA SER A 189 -16.70 -2.99 11.21
C SER A 189 -16.95 -4.11 12.22
N GLN A 190 -16.08 -5.13 12.26
CA GLN A 190 -16.18 -6.23 13.23
C GLN A 190 -15.86 -5.76 14.64
N THR A 191 -14.82 -4.95 14.80
CA THR A 191 -14.45 -4.36 16.10
C THR A 191 -15.56 -3.47 16.63
N TYR A 192 -16.18 -2.66 15.78
CA TYR A 192 -17.32 -1.82 16.16
C TYR A 192 -18.54 -2.64 16.60
N PHE A 193 -18.90 -3.68 15.84
CA PHE A 193 -19.99 -4.58 16.22
C PHE A 193 -19.73 -5.29 17.55
N ARG A 194 -18.49 -5.78 17.76
CA ARG A 194 -18.07 -6.38 19.04
C ARG A 194 -18.12 -5.38 20.19
N ALA A 195 -17.63 -4.15 19.99
CA ALA A 195 -17.65 -3.12 21.02
C ALA A 195 -19.09 -2.76 21.45
N SER A 196 -20.02 -2.67 20.50
CA SER A 196 -21.44 -2.44 20.80
C SER A 196 -22.08 -3.62 21.54
N MET A 197 -21.77 -4.86 21.11
CA MET A 197 -22.22 -6.07 21.82
C MET A 197 -21.70 -6.11 23.25
N ASP A 198 -20.41 -5.85 23.44
CA ASP A 198 -19.75 -5.85 24.76
C ASP A 198 -20.36 -4.78 25.67
N GLY A 199 -20.67 -3.58 25.13
CA GLY A 199 -21.37 -2.52 25.86
C GLY A 199 -22.78 -2.92 26.31
N CYS A 200 -23.54 -3.60 25.45
CA CYS A 200 -24.86 -4.10 25.79
C CYS A 200 -24.77 -5.21 26.86
N VAL A 201 -23.83 -6.14 26.72
CA VAL A 201 -23.59 -7.20 27.73
C VAL A 201 -23.18 -6.61 29.07
N ALA A 202 -22.32 -5.59 29.08
CA ALA A 202 -21.93 -4.88 30.28
C ALA A 202 -23.14 -4.24 30.97
N TYR A 203 -24.00 -3.54 30.22
CA TYR A 203 -25.24 -2.97 30.74
C TYR A 203 -26.16 -4.05 31.35
N MET A 204 -26.37 -5.15 30.64
CA MET A 204 -27.23 -6.24 31.11
C MET A 204 -26.71 -6.90 32.40
N ASN A 205 -25.38 -6.99 32.56
CA ASN A 205 -24.75 -7.48 33.77
C ASN A 205 -24.86 -6.49 34.95
N THR A 206 -24.68 -5.18 34.71
CA THR A 206 -24.80 -4.14 35.74
C THR A 206 -26.22 -4.08 36.33
N TYR A 207 -27.24 -4.28 35.50
CA TYR A 207 -28.65 -4.25 35.93
C TYR A 207 -29.22 -5.64 36.26
N THR A 208 -28.40 -6.70 36.28
CA THR A 208 -28.81 -8.07 36.64
C THR A 208 -30.07 -8.55 35.90
N ILE A 209 -30.07 -8.41 34.58
CA ILE A 209 -31.20 -8.81 33.74
C ILE A 209 -31.20 -10.35 33.57
N PRO A 210 -32.32 -11.05 33.78
CA PRO A 210 -32.38 -12.51 33.64
C PRO A 210 -32.08 -12.97 32.21
N LYS A 211 -31.29 -14.05 32.09
CA LYS A 211 -30.75 -14.60 30.82
C LYS A 211 -31.80 -14.90 29.74
N LEU A 212 -33.06 -15.11 30.13
CA LEU A 212 -34.17 -15.34 29.21
C LEU A 212 -34.45 -14.15 28.28
N VAL A 213 -34.22 -12.92 28.76
CA VAL A 213 -34.45 -11.67 27.98
C VAL A 213 -33.20 -11.27 27.19
N GLN A 214 -32.01 -11.66 27.68
CA GLN A 214 -30.70 -11.34 27.11
C GLN A 214 -30.50 -11.86 25.66
N ASN A 215 -31.16 -12.96 25.30
CA ASN A 215 -30.95 -13.65 24.03
C ASN A 215 -31.79 -13.10 22.86
N ARG A 216 -32.57 -12.03 23.07
CA ARG A 216 -33.58 -11.54 22.09
C ARG A 216 -33.29 -10.19 21.43
N GLY A 217 -32.31 -9.40 21.86
CA GLY A 217 -32.23 -7.97 21.52
C GLY A 217 -30.85 -7.46 21.10
N MET A 218 -30.18 -8.14 20.18
CA MET A 218 -28.78 -7.81 19.80
C MET A 218 -28.61 -7.47 18.32
N LEU A 219 -29.64 -6.87 17.71
CA LEU A 219 -29.59 -6.32 16.36
C LEU A 219 -30.19 -4.91 16.41
N ASP A 220 -29.37 -3.92 16.75
CA ASP A 220 -29.77 -2.52 16.60
C ASP A 220 -29.50 -2.09 15.15
N GLU A 221 -30.48 -2.33 14.27
CA GLU A 221 -30.40 -1.94 12.85
C GLU A 221 -30.39 -0.41 12.67
N SER A 222 -30.84 0.35 13.68
CA SER A 222 -31.04 1.80 13.58
C SER A 222 -29.74 2.59 13.34
N GLU A 223 -28.64 2.21 13.98
CA GLU A 223 -27.35 2.90 13.87
C GLU A 223 -26.65 2.63 12.52
N LEU A 224 -26.86 1.43 11.94
CA LEU A 224 -26.30 1.06 10.63
C LEU A 224 -27.05 1.74 9.48
N LEU A 225 -28.37 1.92 9.62
CA LEU A 225 -29.22 2.66 8.69
C LEU A 225 -28.93 4.17 8.68
N ASP A 226 -28.41 4.74 9.76
CA ASP A 226 -28.14 6.18 9.85
C ASP A 226 -26.80 6.60 9.20
N LYS A 227 -25.90 5.63 8.98
CA LYS A 227 -24.65 5.82 8.21
C LYS A 227 -24.87 5.78 6.69
N MET A 228 -26.05 5.38 6.24
CA MET A 228 -26.35 5.16 4.83
C MET A 228 -27.00 6.40 4.19
N PRO A 229 -26.58 6.84 2.99
CA PRO A 229 -27.19 7.99 2.33
C PRO A 229 -28.70 7.79 2.13
N LEU A 230 -29.46 8.88 2.29
CA LEU A 230 -30.93 8.90 2.38
C LEU A 230 -31.63 8.05 1.32
N VAL A 231 -31.11 8.07 0.09
CA VAL A 231 -31.67 7.37 -1.08
C VAL A 231 -31.60 5.84 -0.94
N MET A 232 -30.50 5.31 -0.41
CA MET A 232 -30.30 3.88 -0.22
C MET A 232 -31.09 3.36 0.98
N ARG A 233 -31.18 4.17 2.04
CA ARG A 233 -32.06 3.90 3.19
C ARG A 233 -33.52 3.77 2.76
N THR A 234 -34.03 4.72 1.99
CA THR A 234 -35.41 4.65 1.49
C THR A 234 -35.65 3.44 0.59
N ALA A 235 -34.68 3.05 -0.24
CA ALA A 235 -34.81 1.87 -1.10
C ALA A 235 -34.92 0.57 -0.29
N ILE A 236 -34.10 0.40 0.75
CA ILE A 236 -34.14 -0.78 1.63
C ILE A 236 -35.44 -0.81 2.44
N THR A 237 -35.88 0.33 2.99
CA THR A 237 -37.14 0.42 3.72
C THR A 237 -38.33 0.07 2.83
N VAL A 238 -38.34 0.56 1.59
CA VAL A 238 -39.38 0.20 0.61
C VAL A 238 -39.32 -1.29 0.30
N ASP A 239 -38.15 -1.87 0.04
CA ASP A 239 -38.02 -3.30 -0.33
C ASP A 239 -38.51 -4.24 0.79
N ILE A 240 -38.08 -4.01 2.04
CA ILE A 240 -38.49 -4.81 3.21
C ILE A 240 -39.99 -4.68 3.47
N SER A 241 -40.52 -3.46 3.38
CA SER A 241 -41.94 -3.22 3.66
C SER A 241 -42.84 -3.67 2.50
N LEU A 242 -42.38 -3.63 1.25
CA LEU A 242 -43.14 -4.00 0.05
C LEU A 242 -43.49 -5.48 0.04
N ALA A 243 -42.57 -6.36 0.45
CA ALA A 243 -42.85 -7.79 0.64
C ALA A 243 -43.92 -8.06 1.71
N THR A 244 -44.09 -7.14 2.68
CA THR A 244 -45.09 -7.22 3.74
C THR A 244 -46.42 -6.62 3.29
N PHE A 245 -46.40 -5.47 2.62
CA PHE A 245 -47.59 -4.81 2.07
C PHE A 245 -48.29 -5.66 1.00
N GLN A 246 -47.54 -6.39 0.18
CA GLN A 246 -48.10 -7.31 -0.81
C GLN A 246 -48.89 -8.47 -0.18
N LYS A 247 -48.60 -8.87 1.06
CA LYS A 247 -49.30 -9.98 1.74
C LYS A 247 -50.60 -9.54 2.42
N ILE A 248 -50.80 -8.24 2.61
CA ILE A 248 -51.97 -7.71 3.30
C ILE A 248 -53.11 -7.52 2.29
N ALA A 249 -54.19 -8.29 2.46
CA ALA A 249 -55.36 -8.30 1.56
C ALA A 249 -56.00 -6.91 1.37
N LEU A 250 -55.79 -5.98 2.30
CA LEU A 250 -56.28 -4.60 2.27
C LEU A 250 -55.63 -3.75 1.15
N PHE A 251 -54.42 -4.10 0.69
CA PHE A 251 -53.68 -3.35 -0.35
C PHE A 251 -53.68 -4.03 -1.73
N GLN A 252 -54.19 -5.26 -1.85
CA GLN A 252 -54.31 -5.99 -3.12
C GLN A 252 -55.40 -5.44 -4.05
N VAL A 253 -56.35 -4.65 -3.53
CA VAL A 253 -57.60 -4.28 -4.26
C VAL A 253 -57.55 -2.87 -4.90
N LYS A 254 -56.41 -2.16 -4.90
CA LYS A 254 -56.35 -0.75 -5.35
C LYS A 254 -55.26 -0.40 -6.36
N LEU A 255 -54.78 -1.37 -7.14
CA LEU A 255 -53.89 -1.12 -8.27
C LEU A 255 -54.48 -1.74 -9.56
N PHE A 256 -55.55 -1.13 -10.04
CA PHE A 256 -55.99 -1.16 -11.44
C PHE A 256 -56.58 0.20 -11.80
#